data_AF-A0A8C7EMG0-F1
#
_entry.id   AF-A0A8C7EMG0-F1
#
_cell.length_a   1.000
_cell.length_b   1.000
_cell.length_c   1.000
_cell.angle_alpha   90.00
_cell.angle_beta   90.00
_cell.angle_gamma   90.00
#
_symmetry.space_group_name_H-M   'P 1'
#
loop_
_entity.id
_entity.type
_entity.pdbx_description
1 polymer ?
#
loop_
_entity_poly.entity_id
_entity_poly.type
_entity_poly.pdbx_seq_one_letter_code
_entity_poly.pdbx_strand_id
1 'polypeptide(L)'
;IFSSWPPTLTKVDNDLYNEEKPKPTSFKRERVLQQIRDNCLANLSHIGMPEPCIFLVSNFDLDDFDFPTLEETLLKKLPVHKHYTFVLLLDLLKEKIWLDALKSSALSFIPFMACFNGFDFPQQENCLKHYQSHFGLDEKSLKGIAEKLSMSLEDIKSFTKSLNFRFLVQDDNIGDKAMKCAECYCSVNGGLPSTIFQFLKTYFLHLKFINTVADDAKILLHKTLEKVSLRRCQRDGSDCLTE
;
A
#
# COMPACT_ATOMS: atom_id res chain seq x y z
N ILE A 1 -17.08 -13.84 -20.02
CA ILE A 1 -15.62 -13.64 -19.87
C ILE A 1 -15.07 -14.18 -18.54
N PHE A 2 -15.91 -14.41 -17.52
CA PHE A 2 -15.50 -15.00 -16.22
C PHE A 2 -15.08 -16.49 -16.23
N SER A 3 -15.12 -17.17 -17.38
CA SER A 3 -14.91 -18.63 -17.48
C SER A 3 -13.44 -19.08 -17.65
N SER A 4 -12.45 -18.19 -17.48
CA SER A 4 -11.03 -18.49 -17.74
C SER A 4 -10.05 -18.10 -16.62
N TRP A 5 -10.56 -17.69 -15.46
CA TRP A 5 -9.71 -17.45 -14.29
C TRP A 5 -9.35 -18.77 -13.59
N PRO A 6 -8.08 -18.97 -13.20
CA PRO A 6 -7.71 -20.09 -12.36
C PRO A 6 -8.42 -19.97 -11.00
N PRO A 7 -8.93 -21.09 -10.44
CA PRO A 7 -9.49 -21.10 -9.09
C PRO A 7 -8.48 -20.53 -8.10
N THR A 8 -8.84 -19.42 -7.45
CA THR A 8 -7.98 -18.72 -6.49
C THR A 8 -8.68 -18.68 -5.15
N LEU A 9 -8.03 -19.18 -4.10
CA LEU A 9 -8.56 -19.16 -2.74
C LEU A 9 -7.98 -17.96 -2.00
N THR A 10 -8.87 -17.12 -1.47
CA THR A 10 -8.51 -15.90 -0.72
C THR A 10 -8.68 -16.14 0.78
N LYS A 11 -7.91 -15.41 1.60
CA LYS A 11 -7.96 -15.41 3.08
C LYS A 11 -7.40 -16.67 3.76
N VAL A 12 -6.40 -17.31 3.16
CA VAL A 12 -5.70 -18.48 3.72
C VAL A 12 -5.14 -18.19 5.13
N ASP A 13 -4.77 -16.94 5.38
CA ASP A 13 -4.32 -16.40 6.68
C ASP A 13 -5.32 -16.64 7.81
N ASN A 14 -6.60 -16.46 7.51
CA ASN A 14 -7.66 -16.61 8.49
C ASN A 14 -7.90 -18.09 8.83
N ASP A 15 -7.76 -18.97 7.83
CA ASP A 15 -7.89 -20.41 8.03
C ASP A 15 -6.71 -20.97 8.83
N LEU A 16 -5.50 -20.46 8.58
CA LEU A 16 -4.32 -20.77 9.40
C LEU A 16 -4.50 -20.31 10.84
N TYR A 17 -4.95 -19.06 11.05
CA TYR A 17 -5.19 -18.52 12.39
C TYR A 17 -6.27 -19.32 13.16
N ASN A 18 -7.32 -19.76 12.47
CA ASN A 18 -8.41 -20.54 13.07
C ASN A 18 -8.00 -21.97 13.45
N GLU A 19 -7.03 -22.58 12.75
CA GLU A 19 -6.47 -23.90 13.10
C GLU A 19 -5.35 -23.81 14.17
N GLU A 20 -4.57 -22.73 14.15
CA GLU A 20 -3.49 -22.50 15.12
C GLU A 20 -4.03 -22.18 16.52
N LYS A 21 -5.00 -21.25 16.61
CA LYS A 21 -5.56 -20.75 17.88
C LYS A 21 -6.07 -21.84 18.84
N PRO A 22 -6.80 -22.88 18.40
CA PRO A 22 -7.26 -23.95 19.30
C PRO A 22 -6.19 -25.00 19.59
N LYS A 23 -5.12 -25.13 18.78
CA LYS A 23 -4.16 -26.25 18.86
C LYS A 23 -2.70 -25.81 18.60
N PRO A 24 -2.17 -24.85 19.38
CA PRO A 24 -0.86 -24.23 19.09
C PRO A 24 0.31 -25.22 19.15
N THR A 25 0.25 -26.25 19.99
CA THR A 25 1.34 -27.24 20.18
C THR A 25 1.40 -28.33 19.11
N SER A 26 0.31 -28.57 18.36
CA SER A 26 0.27 -29.57 17.29
C SER A 26 0.18 -28.97 15.88
N PHE A 27 0.05 -27.64 15.81
CA PHE A 27 -0.08 -26.90 14.57
C PHE A 27 1.15 -27.11 13.68
N LYS A 28 0.90 -27.45 12.41
CA LYS A 28 1.93 -27.48 11.36
C LYS A 28 1.35 -26.78 10.14
N ARG A 29 1.88 -25.60 9.84
CA ARG A 29 1.42 -24.72 8.76
C ARG A 29 1.29 -25.47 7.43
N GLU A 30 2.29 -26.28 7.08
CA GLU A 30 2.33 -27.02 5.81
C GLU A 30 1.22 -28.07 5.71
N ARG A 31 0.87 -28.73 6.83
CA ARG A 31 -0.23 -29.71 6.85
C ARG A 31 -1.58 -29.05 6.64
N VAL A 32 -1.81 -27.89 7.25
CA VAL A 32 -3.07 -27.15 7.10
C VAL A 32 -3.21 -26.63 5.67
N LEU A 33 -2.13 -26.09 5.09
CA LEU A 33 -2.13 -25.65 3.68
C LEU A 33 -2.38 -26.80 2.71
N GLN A 34 -1.79 -27.97 2.97
CA GLN A 34 -2.03 -29.16 2.16
C GLN A 34 -3.48 -29.64 2.28
N GLN A 35 -4.05 -29.65 3.48
CA GLN A 35 -5.45 -30.01 3.69
C GLN A 35 -6.40 -29.06 2.95
N ILE A 36 -6.15 -27.76 2.96
CA ILE A 36 -6.94 -26.77 2.21
C ILE A 36 -6.86 -27.06 0.70
N ARG A 37 -5.65 -27.33 0.17
CA ARG A 37 -5.46 -27.70 -1.25
C ARG A 37 -6.21 -28.96 -1.61
N ASP A 38 -6.06 -30.02 -0.83
CA ASP A 38 -6.67 -31.34 -1.09
C ASP A 38 -8.20 -31.25 -1.07
N ASN A 39 -8.77 -30.49 -0.13
CA ASN A 39 -10.22 -30.27 -0.05
C ASN A 39 -10.76 -29.53 -1.27
N CYS A 40 -10.01 -28.55 -1.77
CA CYS A 40 -10.39 -27.82 -2.97
C CYS A 40 -10.20 -28.63 -4.25
N LEU A 41 -9.13 -29.44 -4.35
CA LEU A 41 -8.97 -30.41 -5.45
C LEU A 41 -10.16 -31.37 -5.49
N ALA A 42 -10.56 -31.91 -4.34
CA ALA A 42 -11.72 -32.79 -4.24
C ALA A 42 -13.00 -32.09 -4.73
N ASN A 43 -13.28 -30.87 -4.26
CA ASN A 43 -14.46 -30.11 -4.67
C ASN A 43 -14.45 -29.73 -6.16
N LEU A 44 -13.31 -29.32 -6.71
CA LEU A 44 -13.19 -28.91 -8.11
C LEU A 44 -13.25 -30.11 -9.07
N SER A 45 -12.70 -31.26 -8.66
CA SER A 45 -12.80 -32.51 -9.41
C SER A 45 -14.26 -33.00 -9.48
N HIS A 46 -15.04 -32.82 -8.42
CA HIS A 46 -16.47 -33.14 -8.38
C HIS A 46 -17.30 -32.25 -9.33
N ILE A 47 -16.82 -31.06 -9.67
CA ILE A 47 -17.47 -30.13 -10.61
C ILE A 47 -17.02 -30.39 -12.07
N GLY A 48 -16.16 -31.41 -12.29
CA GLY A 48 -15.75 -31.84 -13.63
C GLY A 48 -14.65 -30.98 -14.26
N MET A 49 -13.88 -30.23 -13.47
CA MET A 49 -12.69 -29.52 -13.96
C MET A 49 -11.49 -30.49 -14.04
N PRO A 50 -10.95 -30.78 -15.24
CA PRO A 50 -9.70 -31.52 -15.36
C PRO A 50 -8.53 -30.60 -14.98
N GLU A 51 -7.75 -31.01 -13.97
CA GLU A 51 -6.50 -30.35 -13.52
C GLU A 51 -6.62 -28.85 -13.16
N PRO A 52 -7.34 -28.49 -12.08
CA PRO A 52 -7.33 -27.14 -11.57
C PRO A 52 -5.96 -26.76 -10.98
N CYS A 53 -5.28 -25.76 -11.56
CA CYS A 53 -4.22 -25.04 -10.86
C CYS A 53 -4.84 -24.22 -9.72
N ILE A 54 -4.55 -24.60 -8.48
CA ILE A 54 -5.02 -23.90 -7.27
C ILE A 54 -3.91 -23.00 -6.75
N PHE A 55 -4.23 -21.73 -6.53
CA PHE A 55 -3.34 -20.77 -5.88
C PHE A 55 -3.89 -20.41 -4.51
N LEU A 56 -3.07 -20.61 -3.48
CA LEU A 56 -3.32 -20.13 -2.13
C LEU A 56 -2.79 -18.71 -2.00
N VAL A 57 -3.65 -17.75 -1.67
CA VAL A 57 -3.21 -16.35 -1.51
C VAL A 57 -3.70 -15.73 -0.22
N SER A 58 -2.83 -14.93 0.37
CA SER A 58 -3.14 -14.05 1.48
C SER A 58 -3.78 -12.76 0.99
N ASN A 59 -4.70 -12.19 1.78
CA ASN A 59 -5.15 -10.81 1.57
C ASN A 59 -4.34 -9.81 2.39
N PHE A 60 -3.39 -10.25 3.21
CA PHE A 60 -2.60 -9.40 4.11
C PHE A 60 -1.13 -9.38 3.75
N ASP A 61 -0.61 -10.43 3.11
CA ASP A 61 0.78 -10.55 2.69
C ASP A 61 0.87 -11.10 1.27
N LEU A 62 1.04 -10.20 0.29
CA LEU A 62 1.13 -10.58 -1.12
C LEU A 62 2.46 -11.18 -1.54
N ASP A 63 3.48 -11.12 -0.68
CA ASP A 63 4.77 -11.74 -0.94
C ASP A 63 4.82 -13.19 -0.40
N ASP A 64 3.79 -13.61 0.34
CA ASP A 64 3.64 -14.95 0.91
C ASP A 64 2.75 -15.88 0.05
N PHE A 65 2.81 -17.18 0.31
CA PHE A 65 2.07 -18.24 -0.38
C PHE A 65 2.31 -18.29 -1.91
N ASP A 66 1.24 -18.51 -2.69
CA ASP A 66 1.33 -18.70 -4.14
C ASP A 66 1.01 -17.42 -4.92
N PHE A 67 0.94 -16.25 -4.27
CA PHE A 67 0.56 -15.00 -4.93
C PHE A 67 1.57 -14.57 -6.02
N PRO A 68 2.90 -14.67 -5.83
CA PRO A 68 3.87 -14.42 -6.90
C PRO A 68 3.71 -15.38 -8.09
N THR A 69 3.42 -16.65 -7.83
CA THR A 69 3.20 -17.66 -8.86
C THR A 69 1.86 -17.46 -9.58
N LEU A 70 0.84 -16.97 -8.88
CA LEU A 70 -0.45 -16.55 -9.44
C LEU A 70 -0.27 -15.35 -10.37
N GLU A 71 0.49 -14.34 -9.93
CA GLU A 71 0.86 -13.15 -10.73
C GLU A 71 1.56 -13.58 -12.04
N GLU A 72 2.59 -14.43 -11.95
CA GLU A 72 3.32 -14.92 -13.11
C GLU A 72 2.44 -15.77 -14.05
N THR A 73 1.59 -16.64 -13.50
CA THR A 73 0.71 -17.50 -14.30
C THR A 73 -0.38 -16.69 -15.00
N LEU A 74 -0.95 -15.69 -14.32
CA LEU A 74 -1.94 -14.79 -14.90
C LEU A 74 -1.32 -13.93 -16.00
N LEU A 75 -0.11 -13.39 -15.79
CA LEU A 75 0.63 -12.67 -16.83
C LEU A 75 0.88 -13.58 -18.05
N LYS A 76 1.29 -14.84 -17.86
CA LYS A 76 1.50 -15.76 -18.99
C LYS A 76 0.22 -16.13 -19.75
N LYS A 77 -0.93 -16.21 -19.06
CA LYS A 77 -2.22 -16.59 -19.67
C LYS A 77 -3.02 -15.40 -20.24
N LEU A 78 -2.74 -14.18 -19.79
CA LEU A 78 -3.41 -12.99 -20.29
C LEU A 78 -2.85 -12.58 -21.66
N PRO A 79 -3.70 -12.14 -22.60
CA PRO A 79 -3.24 -11.50 -23.83
C PRO A 79 -2.36 -10.29 -23.51
N VAL A 80 -1.29 -10.06 -24.29
CA VAL A 80 -0.29 -8.99 -24.07
C VAL A 80 -0.92 -7.61 -23.85
N HIS A 81 -2.02 -7.29 -24.52
CA HIS A 81 -2.74 -6.02 -24.37
C HIS A 81 -3.49 -5.85 -23.03
N LYS A 82 -3.57 -6.88 -22.18
CA LYS A 82 -4.20 -6.85 -20.84
C LYS A 82 -3.18 -6.96 -19.69
N HIS A 83 -1.90 -7.16 -20.01
CA HIS A 83 -0.83 -7.24 -19.02
C HIS A 83 -0.73 -5.97 -18.21
N TYR A 84 -0.78 -4.82 -18.90
CA TYR A 84 -0.68 -3.52 -18.24
C TYR A 84 -1.80 -3.30 -17.22
N THR A 85 -3.05 -3.65 -17.56
CA THR A 85 -4.18 -3.56 -16.63
C THR A 85 -4.00 -4.48 -15.44
N PHE A 86 -3.46 -5.68 -15.66
CA PHE A 86 -3.27 -6.67 -14.60
C PHE A 86 -2.14 -6.26 -13.64
N VAL A 87 -0.99 -5.82 -14.15
CA VAL A 87 0.11 -5.27 -13.34
C VAL A 87 -0.39 -4.08 -12.52
N LEU A 88 -1.16 -3.20 -13.14
CA LEU A 88 -1.71 -2.03 -12.45
C LEU A 88 -2.76 -2.42 -11.39
N LEU A 89 -3.57 -3.44 -11.65
CA LEU A 89 -4.50 -3.99 -10.66
C LEU A 89 -3.75 -4.65 -9.50
N LEU A 90 -2.62 -5.31 -9.77
CA LEU A 90 -1.76 -5.92 -8.75
C LEU A 90 -1.07 -4.86 -7.90
N ASP A 91 -0.53 -3.81 -8.51
CA ASP A 91 0.00 -2.65 -7.78
C ASP A 91 -1.09 -2.04 -6.89
N LEU A 92 -2.28 -1.82 -7.46
CA LEU A 92 -3.44 -1.33 -6.71
C LEU A 92 -3.84 -2.26 -5.55
N LEU A 93 -3.73 -3.58 -5.72
CA LEU A 93 -4.01 -4.57 -4.67
C LEU A 93 -2.93 -4.59 -3.58
N LYS A 94 -1.65 -4.51 -3.96
CA LYS A 94 -0.49 -4.35 -3.05
C LYS A 94 -0.65 -3.10 -2.19
N GLU A 95 -0.98 -2.00 -2.83
CA GLU A 95 -1.20 -0.74 -2.13
C GLU A 95 -2.51 -0.75 -1.30
N LYS A 96 -3.55 -1.46 -1.74
CA LYS A 96 -4.78 -1.64 -0.95
C LYS A 96 -4.53 -2.45 0.32
N ILE A 97 -3.64 -3.43 0.29
CA ILE A 97 -3.30 -4.25 1.45
C ILE A 97 -2.47 -3.45 2.45
N TRP A 98 -1.53 -2.65 1.95
CA TRP A 98 -0.86 -1.64 2.76
C TRP A 98 -1.85 -0.65 3.39
N LEU A 99 -2.85 -0.19 2.63
CA LEU A 99 -3.94 0.65 3.13
C LEU A 99 -4.89 -0.08 4.09
N ASP A 100 -5.12 -1.38 3.94
CA ASP A 100 -5.97 -2.19 4.84
C ASP A 100 -5.24 -2.46 6.17
N ALA A 101 -3.92 -2.68 6.14
CA ALA A 101 -3.07 -2.65 7.33
C ALA A 101 -3.11 -1.27 8.00
N LEU A 102 -3.09 -0.18 7.22
CA LEU A 102 -3.21 1.19 7.73
C LEU A 102 -4.63 1.53 8.24
N LYS A 103 -5.69 0.95 7.65
CA LYS A 103 -7.11 1.07 8.05
C LYS A 103 -7.43 0.41 9.40
N SER A 104 -6.59 -0.50 9.87
CA SER A 104 -6.68 -0.98 11.25
C SER A 104 -6.44 0.15 12.27
N SER A 105 -5.90 1.30 11.84
CA SER A 105 -5.95 2.55 12.58
C SER A 105 -7.23 3.35 12.25
N ALA A 106 -7.82 4.00 13.26
CA ALA A 106 -9.10 4.72 13.18
C ALA A 106 -9.17 5.89 12.19
N LEU A 107 -8.11 6.18 11.42
CA LEU A 107 -7.94 7.40 10.62
C LEU A 107 -8.24 7.27 9.12
N SER A 108 -8.41 6.05 8.58
CA SER A 108 -8.59 5.85 7.13
C SER A 108 -9.99 6.13 6.56
N PHE A 109 -10.97 6.53 7.39
CA PHE A 109 -12.32 6.83 6.88
C PHE A 109 -12.42 8.19 6.17
N ILE A 110 -11.55 9.15 6.48
CA ILE A 110 -11.65 10.53 5.97
C ILE A 110 -11.18 10.69 4.51
N PRO A 111 -10.11 10.01 4.04
CA PRO A 111 -9.67 10.10 2.63
C PRO A 111 -10.61 9.49 1.60
N PHE A 112 -11.28 8.39 1.95
CA PHE A 112 -12.08 7.63 0.98
C PHE A 112 -13.33 8.42 0.54
N MET A 113 -13.88 9.26 1.42
CA MET A 113 -14.96 10.21 1.09
C MET A 113 -14.51 11.28 0.09
N ALA A 114 -13.27 11.76 0.17
CA ALA A 114 -12.75 12.80 -0.73
C ALA A 114 -12.60 12.33 -2.19
N CYS A 115 -12.47 11.02 -2.42
CA CYS A 115 -12.38 10.43 -3.76
C CYS A 115 -13.67 10.57 -4.59
N PHE A 116 -14.82 10.83 -3.96
CA PHE A 116 -16.11 10.92 -4.65
C PHE A 116 -16.49 12.33 -5.14
N ASN A 117 -15.80 13.38 -4.67
CA ASN A 117 -16.20 14.78 -4.91
C ASN A 117 -15.51 15.48 -6.11
N GLY A 118 -14.86 14.73 -6.99
CA GLY A 118 -14.12 15.31 -8.14
C GLY A 118 -12.68 15.72 -7.79
N PHE A 119 -11.94 16.27 -8.75
CA PHE A 119 -10.55 16.68 -8.60
C PHE A 119 -10.43 18.20 -8.49
N ASP A 120 -10.24 18.70 -7.27
CA ASP A 120 -10.00 20.13 -7.00
C ASP A 120 -8.71 20.33 -6.21
N PHE A 121 -7.86 21.26 -6.64
CA PHE A 121 -6.53 21.46 -6.05
C PHE A 121 -6.57 21.86 -4.56
N PRO A 122 -7.36 22.85 -4.13
CA PRO A 122 -7.56 23.17 -2.71
C PRO A 122 -7.99 21.97 -1.85
N GLN A 123 -8.90 21.14 -2.36
CA GLN A 123 -9.34 19.94 -1.65
C GLN A 123 -8.19 18.93 -1.47
N GLN A 124 -7.42 18.70 -2.54
CA GLN A 124 -6.25 17.81 -2.51
C GLN A 124 -5.16 18.33 -1.58
N GLU A 125 -4.92 19.65 -1.55
CA GLU A 125 -3.96 20.27 -0.64
C GLU A 125 -4.38 20.12 0.82
N ASN A 126 -5.67 20.27 1.13
CA ASN A 126 -6.19 20.03 2.48
C ASN A 126 -6.05 18.57 2.91
N CYS A 127 -6.24 17.61 1.99
CA CYS A 127 -6.01 16.20 2.26
C CYS A 127 -4.53 15.94 2.57
N LEU A 128 -3.60 16.53 1.81
CA LEU A 128 -2.17 16.45 2.07
C LEU A 128 -1.82 17.02 3.45
N LYS A 129 -2.34 18.18 3.83
CA LYS A 129 -2.14 18.78 5.16
C LYS A 129 -2.66 17.88 6.28
N HIS A 130 -3.77 17.18 6.06
CA HIS A 130 -4.30 16.23 7.02
C HIS A 130 -3.34 15.05 7.22
N TYR A 131 -2.80 14.48 6.15
CA TYR A 131 -1.77 13.44 6.25
C TYR A 131 -0.51 13.95 6.94
N GLN A 132 0.01 15.12 6.54
CA GLN A 132 1.18 15.73 7.18
C GLN A 132 0.98 15.85 8.70
N SER A 133 -0.15 16.40 9.13
CA SER A 133 -0.48 16.52 10.56
C SER A 133 -0.48 15.17 11.28
N HIS A 134 -1.06 14.15 10.66
CA HIS A 134 -1.11 12.81 11.25
C HIS A 134 0.28 12.19 11.44
N PHE A 135 1.20 12.42 10.51
CA PHE A 135 2.58 11.92 10.59
C PHE A 135 3.51 12.86 11.39
N GLY A 136 2.99 13.90 12.04
CA GLY A 136 3.79 14.86 12.80
C GLY A 136 4.65 15.77 11.91
N LEU A 137 4.19 16.02 10.69
CA LEU A 137 4.78 16.92 9.70
C LEU A 137 3.94 18.20 9.50
N ASP A 138 3.02 18.50 10.43
CA ASP A 138 2.37 19.81 10.46
C ASP A 138 3.38 20.92 10.85
N GLU A 139 2.99 22.17 10.60
CA GLU A 139 3.83 23.33 10.83
C GLU A 139 4.37 23.41 12.27
N LYS A 140 3.56 23.05 13.28
CA LYS A 140 3.99 23.11 14.68
C LYS A 140 5.00 22.02 14.99
N SER A 141 4.76 20.80 14.52
CA SER A 141 5.68 19.68 14.70
C SER A 141 7.01 19.92 13.96
N LEU A 142 6.96 20.46 12.74
CA LEU A 142 8.15 20.84 11.96
C LEU A 142 9.01 21.88 12.66
N LYS A 143 8.41 22.90 13.29
CA LYS A 143 9.15 23.89 14.09
C LYS A 143 9.92 23.21 15.23
N GLY A 144 9.25 22.30 15.97
CA GLY A 144 9.91 21.54 17.03
C GLY A 144 11.02 20.61 16.52
N ILE A 145 10.86 20.02 15.34
CA ILE A 145 11.90 19.20 14.70
C ILE A 145 13.08 20.07 14.26
N ALA A 146 12.82 21.25 13.67
CA ALA A 146 13.85 22.21 13.27
C ALA A 146 14.72 22.65 14.46
N GLU A 147 14.08 22.99 15.59
CA GLU A 147 14.77 23.32 16.83
C GLU A 147 15.64 22.15 17.34
N LYS A 148 15.09 20.93 17.37
CA LYS A 148 15.84 19.73 17.78
C LYS A 148 17.02 19.46 16.86
N LEU A 149 16.85 19.60 15.56
CA LEU A 149 17.85 19.38 14.52
C LEU A 149 18.80 20.56 14.35
N SER A 150 18.55 21.71 14.98
CA SER A 150 19.31 22.96 14.76
C SER A 150 19.44 23.25 13.25
N MET A 151 18.38 22.97 12.51
CA MET A 151 18.27 23.17 11.07
C MET A 151 17.26 24.26 10.78
N SER A 152 17.40 24.96 9.66
CA SER A 152 16.35 25.87 9.20
C SER A 152 15.15 25.06 8.68
N LEU A 153 13.98 25.70 8.62
CA LEU A 153 12.81 25.08 8.01
C LEU A 153 13.01 24.86 6.49
N GLU A 154 13.85 25.69 5.86
CA GLU A 154 14.23 25.56 4.46
C GLU A 154 15.10 24.32 4.22
N ASP A 155 16.03 24.03 5.13
CA ASP A 155 16.84 22.81 5.07
C ASP A 155 15.95 21.58 5.18
N ILE A 156 14.97 21.58 6.10
CA ILE A 156 14.00 20.49 6.21
C ILE A 156 13.21 20.32 4.91
N LYS A 157 12.65 21.42 4.38
CA LYS A 157 11.91 21.43 3.12
C LYS A 157 12.72 20.91 1.93
N SER A 158 14.05 21.07 1.95
CA SER A 158 14.92 20.63 0.85
C SER A 158 14.93 19.11 0.65
N PHE A 159 14.73 18.33 1.71
CA PHE A 159 14.76 16.87 1.64
C PHE A 159 13.40 16.20 1.93
N THR A 160 12.38 16.97 2.30
CA THR A 160 11.00 16.47 2.49
C THR A 160 10.12 16.85 1.29
N LYS A 161 9.84 15.86 0.44
CA LYS A 161 9.07 16.07 -0.81
C LYS A 161 7.60 16.37 -0.52
N SER A 162 7.06 15.83 0.57
CA SER A 162 5.67 15.96 0.97
C SER A 162 5.27 17.40 1.32
N LEU A 163 6.21 18.27 1.68
CA LEU A 163 5.93 19.68 1.99
C LEU A 163 5.71 20.54 0.75
N ASN A 164 5.93 20.00 -0.45
CA ASN A 164 5.71 20.70 -1.70
C ASN A 164 4.55 20.07 -2.48
N PHE A 165 3.34 20.56 -2.26
CA PHE A 165 2.13 20.06 -2.93
C PHE A 165 2.26 20.01 -4.46
N ARG A 166 2.85 21.06 -5.06
CA ARG A 166 3.01 21.16 -6.51
C ARG A 166 3.87 20.02 -7.08
N PHE A 167 4.92 19.63 -6.38
CA PHE A 167 5.77 18.50 -6.78
C PHE A 167 4.99 17.16 -6.83
N LEU A 168 3.98 17.00 -5.96
CA LEU A 168 3.21 15.77 -5.90
C LEU A 168 2.14 15.72 -6.99
N VAL A 169 1.49 16.85 -7.30
CA VAL A 169 0.37 16.91 -8.26
C VAL A 169 0.80 17.05 -9.72
N GLN A 170 1.97 17.63 -10.00
CA GLN A 170 2.49 17.76 -11.38
C GLN A 170 3.07 16.46 -11.96
N ASP A 171 2.72 15.30 -11.41
CA ASP A 171 3.24 14.02 -11.84
C ASP A 171 2.43 13.46 -13.01
N ASP A 172 2.95 13.66 -14.21
CA ASP A 172 2.33 13.22 -15.48
C ASP A 172 2.08 11.71 -15.51
N ASN A 173 2.89 10.92 -14.80
CA ASN A 173 2.73 9.45 -14.72
C ASN A 173 1.43 9.05 -13.98
N ILE A 174 0.97 9.84 -13.01
CA ILE A 174 -0.32 9.59 -12.33
C ILE A 174 -1.48 9.76 -13.31
N GLY A 175 -1.43 10.83 -14.12
CA GLY A 175 -2.40 11.08 -15.18
C GLY A 175 -2.44 9.93 -16.17
N ASP A 176 -1.28 9.51 -16.67
CA ASP A 176 -1.18 8.41 -17.65
C ASP A 176 -1.68 7.08 -17.08
N LYS A 177 -1.33 6.75 -15.83
CA LYS A 177 -1.82 5.54 -15.14
C LYS A 177 -3.34 5.56 -14.97
N ALA A 178 -3.89 6.69 -14.55
CA ALA A 178 -5.34 6.85 -14.37
C ALA A 178 -6.08 6.77 -15.71
N MET A 179 -5.57 7.38 -16.77
CA MET A 179 -6.18 7.35 -18.11
C MET A 179 -6.21 5.92 -18.65
N LYS A 180 -5.06 5.23 -18.65
CA LYS A 180 -4.98 3.86 -19.12
C LYS A 180 -5.89 2.91 -18.34
N CYS A 181 -6.01 3.07 -17.01
CA CYS A 181 -6.99 2.32 -16.22
C CYS A 181 -8.42 2.60 -16.65
N ALA A 182 -8.78 3.87 -16.80
CA ALA A 182 -10.14 4.28 -17.15
C ALA A 182 -10.54 3.73 -18.53
N GLU A 183 -9.64 3.81 -19.51
CA GLU A 183 -9.84 3.23 -20.85
C GLU A 183 -10.03 1.71 -20.78
N CYS A 184 -9.20 1.01 -20.00
CA CYS A 184 -9.32 -0.44 -19.82
C CYS A 184 -10.64 -0.83 -19.17
N TYR A 185 -11.06 -0.13 -18.12
CA TYR A 185 -12.33 -0.37 -17.44
C TYR A 185 -13.52 -0.14 -18.38
N CYS A 186 -13.53 0.98 -19.10
CA CYS A 186 -14.59 1.32 -20.04
C CYS A 186 -14.66 0.34 -21.22
N SER A 187 -13.52 -0.19 -21.67
CA SER A 187 -13.47 -1.19 -22.75
C SER A 187 -14.12 -2.53 -22.38
N VAL A 188 -14.17 -2.87 -21.08
CA VAL A 188 -14.74 -4.14 -20.60
C VAL A 188 -16.17 -3.99 -20.11
N ASN A 189 -16.47 -2.93 -19.37
CA ASN A 189 -17.74 -2.76 -18.64
C ASN A 189 -18.64 -1.64 -19.22
N GLY A 190 -18.15 -0.88 -20.20
CA GLY A 190 -18.77 0.39 -20.60
C GLY A 190 -18.62 1.48 -19.53
N GLY A 191 -19.38 2.58 -19.67
CA GLY A 191 -19.37 3.71 -18.73
C GLY A 191 -18.64 4.94 -19.26
N LEU A 192 -18.68 6.05 -18.49
CA LEU A 192 -18.01 7.31 -18.87
C LEU A 192 -16.54 7.31 -18.44
N PRO A 193 -15.58 7.36 -19.39
CA PRO A 193 -14.15 7.39 -19.08
C PRO A 193 -13.75 8.57 -18.19
N SER A 194 -14.42 9.72 -18.35
CA SER A 194 -14.07 10.94 -17.61
C SER A 194 -14.26 10.80 -16.10
N THR A 195 -15.39 10.26 -15.64
CA THR A 195 -15.68 10.10 -14.21
C THR A 195 -14.74 9.07 -13.57
N ILE A 196 -14.50 7.96 -14.26
CA ILE A 196 -13.60 6.90 -13.79
C ILE A 196 -12.15 7.41 -13.74
N PHE A 197 -11.72 8.14 -14.77
CA PHE A 197 -10.42 8.79 -14.81
C PHE A 197 -10.21 9.73 -13.61
N GLN A 198 -11.18 10.60 -13.31
CA GLN A 198 -11.06 11.53 -12.18
C GLN A 198 -10.96 10.80 -10.85
N PHE A 199 -11.80 9.78 -10.64
CA PHE A 199 -11.74 8.95 -9.44
C PHE A 199 -10.36 8.29 -9.28
N LEU A 200 -9.86 7.64 -10.34
CA LEU A 200 -8.58 6.94 -10.31
C LEU A 200 -7.40 7.89 -10.15
N LYS A 201 -7.44 9.06 -10.80
CA LYS A 201 -6.43 10.10 -10.64
C LYS A 201 -6.36 10.58 -9.20
N THR A 202 -7.51 10.86 -8.58
CA THR A 202 -7.58 11.22 -7.15
C THR A 202 -7.04 10.10 -6.28
N TYR A 203 -7.46 8.85 -6.52
CA TYR A 203 -6.99 7.70 -5.77
C TYR A 203 -5.45 7.56 -5.81
N PHE A 204 -4.86 7.54 -7.00
CA PHE A 204 -3.40 7.43 -7.16
C PHE A 204 -2.65 8.61 -6.55
N LEU A 205 -3.23 9.81 -6.60
CA LEU A 205 -2.64 11.00 -5.98
C LEU A 205 -2.61 10.91 -4.46
N HIS A 206 -3.72 10.52 -3.83
CA HIS A 206 -3.80 10.33 -2.38
C HIS A 206 -2.82 9.26 -1.91
N LEU A 207 -2.65 8.21 -2.70
CA LEU A 207 -1.72 7.14 -2.41
C LEU A 207 -0.27 7.62 -2.42
N LYS A 208 0.09 8.40 -3.45
CA LYS A 208 1.39 9.10 -3.50
C LYS A 208 1.58 10.04 -2.31
N PHE A 209 0.55 10.77 -1.88
CA PHE A 209 0.65 11.64 -0.70
C PHE A 209 1.01 10.84 0.54
N ILE A 210 0.27 9.77 0.82
CA ILE A 210 0.50 8.97 2.03
C ILE A 210 1.90 8.35 2.01
N ASN A 211 2.31 7.73 0.89
CA ASN A 211 3.63 7.11 0.77
C ASN A 211 4.75 8.15 0.95
N THR A 212 4.64 9.31 0.31
CA THR A 212 5.66 10.37 0.41
C THR A 212 5.75 10.96 1.82
N VAL A 213 4.60 11.20 2.47
CA VAL A 213 4.54 11.71 3.85
C VAL A 213 5.15 10.69 4.82
N ALA A 214 4.87 9.40 4.65
CA ALA A 214 5.43 8.34 5.47
C ALA A 214 6.96 8.22 5.32
N ASP A 215 7.46 8.28 4.08
CA ASP A 215 8.90 8.26 3.80
C ASP A 215 9.61 9.47 4.41
N ASP A 216 9.06 10.67 4.23
CA ASP A 216 9.62 11.89 4.82
C ASP A 216 9.63 11.84 6.35
N ALA A 217 8.56 11.34 6.97
CA ALA A 217 8.48 11.16 8.42
C ALA A 217 9.55 10.18 8.91
N LYS A 218 9.80 9.08 8.18
CA LYS A 218 10.85 8.11 8.48
C LYS A 218 12.25 8.74 8.37
N ILE A 219 12.50 9.54 7.33
CA ILE A 219 13.76 10.27 7.14
C ILE A 219 14.01 11.23 8.31
N LEU A 220 12.99 12.00 8.70
CA LEU A 220 13.08 12.95 9.81
C LEU A 220 13.28 12.28 11.15
N LEU A 221 12.59 11.15 11.38
CA LEU A 221 12.77 10.34 12.58
C LEU A 221 14.21 9.84 12.68
N HIS A 222 14.77 9.30 11.58
CA HIS A 222 16.15 8.82 11.54
C HIS A 222 17.15 9.93 11.89
N LYS A 223 17.07 11.07 11.21
CA LYS A 223 17.94 12.24 11.49
C LYS A 223 17.83 12.72 12.93
N THR A 224 16.62 12.71 13.49
CA THR A 224 16.39 13.12 14.88
C THR A 224 17.04 12.14 15.85
N LEU A 225 16.92 10.84 15.60
CA LEU A 225 17.53 9.78 16.42
C LEU A 225 19.06 9.82 16.37
N GLU A 226 19.65 10.01 15.18
CA GLU A 226 21.10 10.17 15.02
C GLU A 226 21.61 11.34 15.85
N LYS A 227 20.95 12.51 15.78
CA LYS A 227 21.37 13.69 16.52
C LYS A 227 21.18 13.54 18.04
N VAL A 228 20.14 12.83 18.48
CA VAL A 228 19.96 12.51 19.91
C VAL A 228 21.05 11.57 20.40
N SER A 229 21.42 10.58 19.59
CA SER A 229 22.48 9.62 19.91
C SER A 229 23.85 10.30 20.02
N LEU A 230 24.18 11.18 19.08
CA LEU A 230 25.41 12.00 19.14
C LEU A 230 25.49 12.87 20.40
N ARG A 231 24.37 13.51 20.78
CA ARG A 231 24.31 14.31 22.02
C ARG A 231 24.47 13.47 23.29
N ARG A 232 23.99 12.22 23.28
CA ARG A 232 24.17 11.30 24.42
C ARG A 232 25.64 10.87 24.55
N CYS A 233 26.29 10.49 23.45
CA CYS A 233 27.73 10.16 23.46
C CYS A 233 28.61 11.34 23.88
N GLN A 234 28.30 12.57 23.47
CA GLN A 234 29.06 13.75 23.93
C GLN A 234 28.88 14.00 25.43
N ARG A 235 27.69 13.77 25.99
CA ARG A 235 27.44 13.94 27.42
C ARG A 235 28.17 12.88 28.24
N ASP A 236 28.05 11.61 27.86
CA ASP A 236 28.69 10.50 28.55
C ASP A 236 30.24 10.57 28.44
N GLY A 237 30.77 11.10 27.32
CA GLY A 237 32.21 11.34 27.16
C GLY A 237 32.75 12.58 27.90
N SER A 238 31.88 13.52 28.28
CA SER A 238 32.26 14.70 29.08
C SER A 238 32.43 14.33 30.55
N ASP A 239 31.60 13.42 31.05
CA ASP A 239 31.65 12.96 32.45
C ASP A 239 32.90 12.12 32.76
N CYS A 240 33.53 11.50 31.74
CA CYS A 240 34.79 10.76 31.89
C CYS A 240 36.07 11.63 31.88
N LEU A 241 35.99 12.92 31.58
CA LEU A 241 37.16 13.83 31.53
C LEU A 241 37.27 14.76 32.76
N THR A 242 36.46 14.51 33.79
CA THR A 242 36.39 15.32 35.02
C THR A 242 36.81 14.57 36.30
N GLU A 243 37.48 13.41 36.18
CA GLU A 243 38.18 12.76 37.31
C GLU A 243 39.70 12.90 37.21
#